data_AF-A0A257XFB2-F1
#
_entry.id   AF-A0A257XFB2-F1
#
_cell.length_a   1.000
_cell.length_b   1.000
_cell.length_c   1.000
_cell.angle_alpha   90.00
_cell.angle_beta   90.00
_cell.angle_gamma   90.00
#
_symmetry.space_group_name_H-M   'P 1'
#
loop_
_entity.id
_entity.type
_entity.pdbx_description
1 polymer ?
#
loop_
_entity_poly.entity_id
_entity_poly.type
_entity_poly.pdbx_seq_one_letter_code
_entity_poly.pdbx_strand_id
1 'polypeptide(L)'
;MTLLALILTLLSLAALAAGWVVAGLEGARAEALAGPVGPVRRGILFVWPFAANRGAAANDHARRAGKAQIAIIASVMVAVAAASIYTNLKRPRPAVPAPASMPAPAPSKS
;
A
#
# COMPACT_ATOMS: atom_id res chain seq x y z
N MET A 1 -12.69 -13.23 -9.12
CA MET A 1 -11.71 -13.13 -8.01
C MET A 1 -10.45 -12.35 -8.38
N THR A 2 -9.74 -12.70 -9.46
CA THR A 2 -8.56 -11.95 -9.95
C THR A 2 -8.86 -10.50 -10.37
N LEU A 3 -9.95 -10.26 -11.11
CA LEU A 3 -10.37 -8.91 -11.48
C LEU A 3 -10.67 -8.03 -10.26
N LEU A 4 -11.33 -8.59 -9.25
CA LEU A 4 -11.64 -7.90 -8.00
C LEU A 4 -10.35 -7.50 -7.25
N ALA A 5 -9.38 -8.42 -7.13
CA ALA A 5 -8.09 -8.14 -6.51
C ALA A 5 -7.30 -7.03 -7.25
N LEU A 6 -7.36 -7.02 -8.59
CA LEU A 6 -6.76 -5.95 -9.39
C LEU A 6 -7.42 -4.59 -9.12
N ILE A 7 -8.76 -4.53 -9.13
CA ILE A 7 -9.52 -3.31 -8.85
C ILE A 7 -9.19 -2.77 -7.46
N LEU A 8 -9.18 -3.64 -6.44
CA LEU A 8 -8.84 -3.25 -5.07
C LEU A 8 -7.41 -2.70 -4.97
N THR A 9 -6.47 -3.28 -5.70
CA THR A 9 -5.08 -2.79 -5.75
C THR A 9 -5.03 -1.38 -6.34
N LEU A 10 -5.69 -1.15 -7.48
CA LEU A 10 -5.73 0.15 -8.13
C LEU A 10 -6.42 1.22 -7.29
N LEU A 11 -7.55 0.88 -6.66
CA LEU A 11 -8.27 1.78 -5.75
C LEU A 11 -7.42 2.15 -4.53
N SER A 12 -6.68 1.18 -3.98
CA SER A 12 -5.79 1.43 -2.84
C SER A 12 -4.62 2.35 -3.21
N LEU A 13 -4.06 2.18 -4.42
CA LEU A 13 -3.02 3.09 -4.94
C LEU A 13 -3.57 4.51 -5.17
N ALA A 14 -4.78 4.63 -5.71
CA ALA A 14 -5.43 5.92 -5.89
C ALA A 14 -5.72 6.61 -4.55
N ALA A 15 -6.21 5.86 -3.55
CA ALA A 15 -6.45 6.37 -2.21
C ALA A 15 -5.15 6.80 -1.51
N LEU A 16 -4.06 6.05 -1.72
CA LEU A 16 -2.73 6.43 -1.24
C LEU A 16 -2.25 7.75 -1.85
N ALA A 17 -2.36 7.90 -3.17
CA ALA A 17 -1.96 9.13 -3.86
C ALA A 17 -2.80 10.33 -3.40
N ALA A 18 -4.12 10.16 -3.30
CA ALA A 18 -5.02 11.19 -2.79
C ALA A 18 -4.70 11.57 -1.33
N GLY A 19 -4.47 10.57 -0.47
CA GLY A 19 -4.06 10.77 0.92
C GLY A 19 -2.73 11.53 1.03
N TRP A 20 -1.77 11.25 0.15
CA TRP A 20 -0.47 11.91 0.13
C TRP A 20 -0.60 13.40 -0.21
N VAL A 21 -1.39 13.72 -1.25
CA VAL A 21 -1.66 15.11 -1.65
C VAL A 21 -2.37 15.87 -0.52
N VAL A 22 -3.39 15.27 0.09
CA VAL A 22 -4.10 15.89 1.22
C VAL A 22 -3.16 16.14 2.39
N ALA A 23 -2.31 15.17 2.73
CA ALA A 23 -1.33 15.34 3.81
C ALA A 23 -0.34 16.48 3.51
N GLY A 24 0.15 16.59 2.27
CA GLY A 24 1.06 17.67 1.85
C GLY A 24 0.42 19.05 1.90
N LEU A 25 -0.81 19.18 1.38
CA LEU A 25 -1.56 20.44 1.40
C LEU A 25 -1.88 20.89 2.83
N GLU A 26 -2.37 19.97 3.67
CA GLU A 26 -2.72 20.29 5.05
C GLU A 26 -1.48 20.56 5.91
N GLY A 27 -0.37 19.85 5.67
CA GLY A 27 0.92 20.13 6.31
C GLY A 27 1.49 21.50 5.93
N ALA A 28 1.43 21.87 4.64
CA ALA A 28 1.86 23.18 4.18
C ALA A 28 0.99 24.32 4.73
N ARG A 29 -0.33 24.11 4.83
CA ARG A 29 -1.26 25.06 5.48
C ARG A 29 -0.96 25.23 6.96
N ALA A 30 -0.71 24.12 7.67
CA ALA A 30 -0.36 24.15 9.08
C ALA A 30 0.94 24.95 9.33
N GLU A 31 1.98 24.76 8.51
CA GLU A 31 3.21 25.54 8.66
C GLU A 31 3.06 27.01 8.27
N ALA A 32 2.25 27.32 7.25
CA ALA A 32 1.97 28.70 6.86
C ALA A 32 1.28 29.51 7.98
N LEU A 33 0.51 28.86 8.85
CA LEU A 33 -0.08 29.48 10.03
C LEU A 33 0.95 29.76 11.13
N ALA A 34 2.06 29.03 11.16
CA ALA A 34 3.14 29.21 12.13
C ALA A 34 4.18 30.25 11.69
N GLY A 35 4.17 30.67 10.42
CA GLY A 35 5.07 31.69 9.88
C GLY A 35 5.35 31.52 8.38
N PRO A 36 6.13 32.43 7.78
CA PRO A 36 6.50 32.32 6.37
C PRO A 36 7.33 31.06 6.09
N VAL A 37 6.80 30.21 5.20
CA VAL A 37 7.43 28.94 4.81
C VAL A 37 8.17 29.13 3.49
N GLY A 38 9.50 28.95 3.51
CA GLY A 38 10.33 29.02 2.31
C GLY A 38 10.02 27.89 1.29
N PRO A 39 10.37 28.07 0.01
CA PRO A 39 10.06 27.10 -1.06
C PRO A 39 10.71 25.73 -0.82
N VAL A 40 11.93 25.70 -0.27
CA VAL A 40 12.62 24.46 0.11
C VAL A 40 11.84 23.69 1.16
N ARG A 41 11.32 24.38 2.18
CA ARG A 41 10.51 23.77 3.25
C ARG A 41 9.17 23.25 2.70
N ARG A 42 8.53 23.97 1.78
CA ARG A 42 7.34 23.46 1.07
C ARG A 42 7.64 22.20 0.25
N GLY A 43 8.79 22.15 -0.42
CA GLY A 43 9.24 20.96 -1.15
C GLY A 43 9.42 19.75 -0.22
N ILE A 44 10.07 19.95 0.93
CA ILE A 44 10.22 18.92 1.96
C ILE A 44 8.86 18.43 2.46
N LEU A 45 7.89 19.32 2.69
CA LEU A 45 6.52 18.94 3.09
C LEU A 45 5.75 18.17 2.00
N PHE A 46 6.08 18.36 0.72
CA PHE A 46 5.46 17.58 -0.35
C PHE A 46 6.07 16.17 -0.47
N VAL A 47 7.40 16.07 -0.32
CA VAL A 47 8.12 14.79 -0.30
C VAL A 47 7.76 14.00 0.96
N TRP A 48 7.68 14.69 2.11
CA TRP A 48 7.38 14.11 3.41
C TRP A 48 6.39 14.97 4.19
N PRO A 49 5.08 14.80 3.94
CA PRO A 49 4.04 15.62 4.56
C PRO A 49 3.97 15.51 6.08
N PHE A 50 4.55 14.47 6.66
CA PHE A 50 4.59 14.24 8.11
C PHE A 50 5.73 15.00 8.81
N ALA A 51 6.58 15.74 8.09
CA ALA A 51 7.60 16.61 8.68
C ALA A 51 7.04 17.93 9.23
N ALA A 52 5.78 18.25 8.96
CA ALA A 52 5.16 19.49 9.42
C ALA A 52 5.27 19.65 10.95
N ASN A 53 5.71 20.82 11.40
CA ASN A 53 5.94 21.10 12.81
C ASN A 53 4.61 21.14 13.58
N ARG A 54 4.40 20.22 14.53
CA ARG A 54 3.11 20.02 15.26
C ARG A 54 2.92 21.00 16.42
N GLY A 55 3.20 22.29 16.20
CA GLY A 55 2.98 23.33 17.21
C GLY A 55 1.51 23.43 17.62
N ALA A 56 1.26 23.78 18.88
CA ALA A 56 -0.06 23.75 19.54
C ALA A 56 -1.18 24.58 18.85
N ALA A 57 -0.83 25.49 17.93
CA ALA A 57 -1.78 26.31 17.18
C ALA A 57 -2.39 25.61 15.93
N ALA A 58 -1.95 24.40 15.57
CA ALA A 58 -2.30 23.73 14.31
C ALA A 58 -3.28 22.54 14.46
N ASN A 59 -4.16 22.54 15.47
CA ASN A 59 -4.91 21.34 15.88
C ASN A 59 -5.78 20.70 14.78
N ASP A 60 -6.48 21.46 13.93
CA ASP A 60 -7.37 20.89 12.92
C ASP A 60 -6.62 20.33 11.70
N HIS A 61 -5.66 21.09 11.17
CA HIS A 61 -4.86 20.68 10.01
C HIS A 61 -3.91 19.52 10.37
N ALA A 62 -3.30 19.55 11.57
CA ALA A 62 -2.49 18.44 12.06
C ALA A 62 -3.33 17.17 12.26
N ARG A 63 -4.57 17.28 12.75
CA ARG A 63 -5.48 16.14 12.88
C ARG A 63 -5.89 15.57 11.53
N ARG A 64 -6.13 16.41 10.52
CA ARG A 64 -6.42 15.97 9.14
C ARG A 64 -5.21 15.28 8.50
N ALA A 65 -4.01 15.82 8.68
CA ALA A 65 -2.77 15.18 8.23
C ALA A 65 -2.55 13.82 8.91
N GLY A 66 -2.83 13.71 10.21
CA GLY A 66 -2.79 12.43 10.94
C GLY A 66 -3.80 11.41 10.42
N LYS A 67 -5.04 11.82 10.12
CA LYS A 67 -6.03 10.93 9.48
C LYS A 67 -5.58 10.48 8.08
N ALA A 68 -5.00 11.40 7.30
CA ALA A 68 -4.44 11.08 6.00
C ALA A 68 -3.28 10.06 6.12
N GLN A 69 -2.44 10.17 7.14
CA GLN A 69 -1.39 9.19 7.43
C GLN A 69 -1.97 7.80 7.67
N ILE A 70 -3.00 7.69 8.52
CA ILE A 70 -3.68 6.42 8.80
C ILE A 70 -4.29 5.84 7.52
N ALA A 71 -4.95 6.67 6.71
CA ALA A 71 -5.53 6.24 5.44
C ALA A 71 -4.48 5.75 4.44
N ILE A 72 -3.31 6.40 4.36
CA ILE A 72 -2.19 5.97 3.53
C ILE A 72 -1.70 4.60 4.00
N ILE A 73 -1.42 4.42 5.29
CA ILE A 73 -0.94 3.16 5.85
C ILE A 73 -1.92 2.03 5.57
N ALA A 74 -3.21 2.26 5.85
CA ALA A 74 -4.27 1.29 5.57
C ALA A 74 -4.31 0.93 4.06
N SER A 75 -4.20 1.93 3.18
CA SER A 75 -4.19 1.73 1.73
C SER A 75 -2.98 0.90 1.28
N VAL A 76 -1.78 1.14 1.82
CA VAL A 76 -0.59 0.29 1.53
C VAL A 76 -0.88 -1.17 1.92
N MET A 77 -1.38 -1.39 3.13
CA MET A 77 -1.65 -2.74 3.63
C MET A 77 -2.66 -3.48 2.75
N VAL A 78 -3.75 -2.82 2.36
CA VAL A 78 -4.75 -3.39 1.46
C VAL A 78 -4.16 -3.66 0.08
N ALA A 79 -3.36 -2.74 -0.47
CA ALA A 79 -2.71 -2.93 -1.77
C ALA A 79 -1.78 -4.15 -1.77
N VAL A 80 -0.95 -4.31 -0.73
CA VAL A 80 -0.03 -5.45 -0.58
C VAL A 80 -0.81 -6.77 -0.47
N ALA A 81 -1.87 -6.80 0.34
CA ALA A 81 -2.70 -7.98 0.48
C ALA A 81 -3.40 -8.36 -0.85
N ALA A 82 -3.99 -7.37 -1.54
CA ALA A 82 -4.67 -7.58 -2.82
C ALA A 82 -3.70 -8.04 -3.92
N ALA A 83 -2.50 -7.44 -4.00
CA ALA A 83 -1.45 -7.86 -4.92
C ALA A 83 -0.97 -9.29 -4.63
N SER A 84 -0.86 -9.67 -3.36
CA SER A 84 -0.50 -11.03 -2.94
C SER A 84 -1.56 -12.06 -3.36
N ILE A 85 -2.85 -11.71 -3.23
CA ILE A 85 -3.95 -12.57 -3.71
C ILE A 85 -3.90 -12.67 -5.24
N TYR A 86 -3.75 -11.54 -5.93
CA TYR A 86 -3.70 -11.50 -7.39
C TYR A 86 -2.58 -12.38 -7.95
N THR A 87 -1.37 -12.25 -7.39
CA THR A 87 -0.20 -13.03 -7.81
C THR A 87 -0.37 -14.52 -7.53
N ASN A 88 -0.90 -14.90 -6.37
CA ASN A 88 -1.19 -16.30 -6.06
C ASN A 88 -2.22 -16.92 -7.00
N LEU A 89 -3.28 -16.17 -7.36
CA LEU A 89 -4.31 -16.66 -8.30
C LEU A 89 -3.79 -16.76 -9.75
N LYS A 90 -2.77 -16.00 -10.11
CA LYS A 90 -2.15 -16.02 -11.45
C LYS A 90 -0.99 -17.00 -11.56
N ARG A 91 -0.48 -17.51 -10.44
CA ARG A 91 0.66 -18.43 -10.44
C ARG A 91 0.22 -19.79 -11.01
N PRO A 92 0.89 -20.31 -12.07
CA PRO A 92 0.65 -21.67 -12.52
C PRO A 92 0.97 -22.64 -11.37
N ARG A 93 0.07 -23.58 -11.08
CA ARG A 93 0.33 -24.60 -10.07
C ARG A 93 1.39 -25.55 -10.63
N PRO A 94 2.49 -25.82 -9.93
CA PRO A 94 3.46 -26.80 -10.38
C PRO A 94 2.76 -28.15 -10.56
N ALA A 95 3.05 -28.83 -11.68
CA ALA A 95 2.51 -30.16 -11.94
C ALA A 95 2.93 -31.09 -10.80
N VAL A 96 1.96 -31.82 -10.24
CA VAL A 96 2.24 -32.87 -9.26
C VAL A 96 3.11 -33.90 -9.99
N PRO A 97 4.31 -34.24 -9.48
CA PRO A 97 5.13 -35.27 -10.09
C PRO A 97 4.30 -36.55 -10.16
N ALA A 98 4.29 -37.19 -11.32
CA ALA A 98 3.58 -38.45 -11.51
C ALA A 98 4.01 -39.43 -10.40
N PRO A 99 3.07 -40.16 -9.76
CA PRO A 99 3.44 -41.19 -8.82
C PRO A 99 4.39 -42.16 -9.52
N ALA A 100 5.51 -42.49 -8.87
CA ALA A 100 6.44 -43.48 -9.38
C ALA A 100 5.64 -44.74 -9.74
N SER A 101 5.68 -45.15 -11.00
CA SER A 101 5.04 -46.38 -11.45
C SER A 101 5.58 -47.53 -10.58
N MET A 102 4.67 -48.21 -9.88
CA MET A 102 5.05 -49.40 -9.12
C MET A 102 5.69 -50.40 -10.09
N PRO A 103 6.86 -50.97 -9.77
CA PRO A 103 7.47 -51.98 -10.61
C PRO A 103 6.53 -53.18 -10.74
N ALA A 104 6.33 -53.63 -11.98
CA ALA A 104 5.45 -54.76 -12.28
C ALA A 104 5.91 -56.01 -11.50
N PRO A 105 4.98 -56.78 -10.90
CA PRO A 105 5.36 -58.02 -10.20
C PRO A 105 6.02 -58.98 -11.19
N ALA A 106 7.15 -59.54 -10.78
CA ALA A 106 7.92 -60.48 -11.60
C ALA A 106 7.04 -61.70 -11.97
N PRO A 107 7.11 -62.20 -13.22
CA PRO A 107 6.33 -63.36 -13.63
C PRO A 107 6.78 -64.59 -12.82
N SER A 108 5.90 -65.09 -11.95
CA SER A 108 6.08 -66.38 -11.29
C SER A 108 5.94 -67.48 -12.33
N LYS A 109 6.98 -68.28 -12.53
CA LYS A 109 6.91 -69.50 -13.33
C LYS A 109 6.20 -70.57 -12.50
N SER A 110 5.12 -71.15 -13.03
CA SER A 110 4.52 -72.41 -12.58
C SER A 110 4.49 -73.38 -13.74
#